data_AF-A0A7C3CC11-F1
#
_entry.id   AF-A0A7C3CC11-F1
#
_cell.length_a   1.000
_cell.length_b   1.000
_cell.length_c   1.000
_cell.angle_alpha   90.00
_cell.angle_beta   90.00
_cell.angle_gamma   90.00
#
_symmetry.space_group_name_H-M   'P 1'
#
loop_
_entity.id
_entity.type
_entity.pdbx_description
1 polymer ?
#
loop_
_entity_poly.entity_id
_entity_poly.type
_entity_poly.pdbx_seq_one_letter_code
_entity_poly.pdbx_strand_id
1 'polypeptide(L)'
;MSKSIFPLLFGLLVVWLAGATWWFDKKYNQYEDLDKGKCVVPFAVKDGSFQTKSENTIMFELSNWEPTIPMQTLASLKSIALYLANSQKKVLILKGRFGTTETNNSDFANNGIARAEAIKSELVTYGAPAEKIKIEADSVEQIELVCGKIMNGVDFSFLEKQQPIAQNTATTTTPKKEDATQKNEHSTASTTTVTTSTNTETVATDFRPKKKFIVFYRENRFKPEVDEEIDTYFKGLSKYLKTHPRYRLLLVGHTDNKGSKDKHFNFGKYRARKLRDVLLSYGIEKRRIKTDSKGSSKPLGSNSTPEGRFKNRRVEISIIKR
;
A
#
# COMPACT_ATOMS: atom_id res chain seq x y z
N MET A 1 44.46 21.40 -49.68
CA MET A 1 44.89 20.16 -49.00
C MET A 1 45.53 19.25 -50.03
N SER A 2 46.75 18.73 -49.79
CA SER A 2 47.43 17.90 -50.79
C SER A 2 46.61 16.63 -51.06
N LYS A 3 46.65 16.12 -52.30
CA LYS A 3 45.96 14.90 -52.73
C LYS A 3 46.36 13.65 -51.91
N SER A 4 47.42 13.73 -51.12
CA SER A 4 47.94 12.67 -50.25
C SER A 4 47.47 12.74 -48.80
N ILE A 5 46.88 13.85 -48.34
CA ILE A 5 46.44 14.01 -46.93
C ILE A 5 45.05 13.40 -46.69
N PHE A 6 44.15 13.52 -47.66
CA PHE A 6 42.78 12.98 -47.54
C PHE A 6 42.71 11.46 -47.36
N PRO A 7 43.40 10.61 -48.16
CA PRO A 7 43.34 9.16 -47.99
C PRO A 7 43.93 8.70 -46.64
N LEU A 8 44.93 9.43 -46.12
CA LEU A 8 45.58 9.12 -44.85
C LEU A 8 44.65 9.42 -43.65
N LEU A 9 43.96 10.56 -43.68
CA LEU A 9 42.96 10.90 -42.66
C LEU A 9 41.75 9.97 -42.70
N PHE A 10 41.31 9.57 -43.90
CA PHE A 10 40.21 8.61 -44.04
C PHE A 10 40.58 7.23 -43.49
N GLY A 11 41.79 6.74 -43.75
CA GLY A 11 42.28 5.49 -43.15
C GLY A 11 42.32 5.53 -41.62
N LEU A 12 42.80 6.64 -41.05
CA LEU A 12 42.82 6.85 -39.60
C LEU A 12 41.41 6.85 -38.97
N LEU A 13 40.44 7.48 -39.64
CA LEU A 13 39.04 7.48 -39.20
C LEU A 13 38.44 6.06 -39.19
N VAL A 14 38.71 5.27 -40.23
CA VAL A 14 38.19 3.88 -40.32
C VAL A 14 38.80 3.01 -39.23
N VAL A 15 40.10 3.14 -38.96
CA VAL A 15 40.77 2.43 -37.85
C VAL A 15 40.21 2.87 -36.50
N TRP A 16 39.96 4.17 -36.32
CA TRP A 16 39.36 4.68 -35.08
C TRP A 16 37.92 4.17 -34.88
N LEU A 17 37.09 4.17 -35.92
CA LEU A 17 35.73 3.63 -35.87
C LEU A 17 35.72 2.12 -35.63
N ALA A 18 36.58 1.36 -36.30
CA ALA A 18 36.70 -0.09 -36.08
C ALA A 18 37.23 -0.44 -34.69
N GLY A 19 38.20 0.34 -34.18
CA GLY A 19 38.69 0.21 -32.82
C GLY A 19 37.63 0.58 -31.78
N ALA A 20 36.84 1.62 -32.03
CA ALA A 20 35.73 2.04 -31.17
C ALA A 20 34.59 1.03 -31.17
N THR A 21 34.20 0.48 -32.33
CA THR A 21 33.18 -0.58 -32.40
C THR A 21 33.66 -1.87 -31.79
N TRP A 22 34.92 -2.27 -31.99
CA TRP A 22 35.49 -3.45 -31.33
C TRP A 22 35.60 -3.27 -29.82
N TRP A 23 36.01 -2.08 -29.34
CA TRP A 23 36.02 -1.76 -27.92
C TRP A 23 34.60 -1.73 -27.34
N PHE A 24 33.64 -1.13 -28.05
CA PHE A 24 32.23 -1.11 -27.66
C PHE A 24 31.66 -2.53 -27.63
N ASP A 25 31.85 -3.34 -28.66
CA ASP A 25 31.41 -4.74 -28.72
C ASP A 25 32.00 -5.56 -27.55
N LYS A 26 33.31 -5.44 -27.31
CA LYS A 26 33.98 -6.17 -26.23
C LYS A 26 33.57 -5.71 -24.81
N LYS A 27 33.31 -4.41 -24.61
CA LYS A 27 32.88 -3.85 -23.31
C LYS A 27 31.38 -3.92 -23.06
N TYR A 28 30.57 -3.86 -24.11
CA TYR A 28 29.11 -3.77 -24.03
C TYR A 28 28.45 -5.15 -24.12
N ASN A 29 28.97 -6.09 -24.93
CA ASN A 29 28.44 -7.46 -24.96
C ASN A 29 28.81 -8.26 -23.70
N GLN A 30 29.85 -7.86 -22.97
CA GLN A 30 30.11 -8.39 -21.63
C GLN A 30 28.98 -8.06 -20.63
N TYR A 31 28.15 -7.05 -20.92
CA TYR A 31 26.99 -6.68 -20.10
C TYR A 31 25.69 -7.40 -20.49
N GLU A 32 25.48 -7.77 -21.76
CA GLU A 32 24.24 -8.45 -22.19
C GLU A 32 24.18 -9.94 -21.80
N ASP A 33 25.32 -10.60 -21.65
CA ASP A 33 25.38 -12.04 -21.33
C ASP A 33 25.39 -12.37 -19.82
N LEU A 34 25.40 -11.37 -18.93
CA LEU A 34 25.43 -11.58 -17.47
C LEU A 34 24.05 -11.68 -16.80
N ASP A 35 22.96 -11.32 -17.48
CA ASP A 35 21.71 -10.93 -16.79
C ASP A 35 20.49 -11.85 -17.00
N LYS A 36 20.48 -12.74 -17.99
CA LYS A 36 19.26 -13.54 -18.28
C LYS A 36 18.94 -14.61 -17.23
N GLY A 37 19.88 -14.96 -16.33
CA GLY A 37 19.69 -15.94 -15.26
C GLY A 37 19.96 -15.47 -13.83
N LYS A 38 20.61 -14.31 -13.63
CA LYS A 38 21.02 -13.83 -12.28
C LYS A 38 19.99 -12.96 -11.57
N CYS A 39 19.04 -12.38 -12.32
CA CYS A 39 18.05 -11.45 -11.77
C CYS A 39 16.71 -12.10 -11.42
N VAL A 40 16.57 -13.40 -11.66
CA VAL A 40 15.36 -14.15 -11.35
C VAL A 40 15.46 -14.67 -9.91
N VAL A 41 14.96 -13.88 -8.97
CA VAL A 41 14.82 -14.31 -7.57
C VAL A 41 13.39 -14.80 -7.36
N PRO A 42 13.17 -16.09 -7.04
CA PRO A 42 11.83 -16.61 -6.83
C PRO A 42 11.24 -16.03 -5.55
N PHE A 43 9.93 -15.83 -5.58
CA PHE A 43 9.15 -15.52 -4.39
C PHE A 43 8.46 -16.80 -3.92
N ALA A 44 8.55 -17.07 -2.62
CA ALA A 44 7.85 -18.18 -2.02
C ALA A 44 7.43 -17.82 -0.59
N VAL A 45 6.21 -18.20 -0.23
CA VAL A 45 5.68 -18.06 1.14
C VAL A 45 5.00 -19.36 1.51
N LYS A 46 5.27 -19.85 2.72
CA LYS A 46 4.73 -21.10 3.25
C LYS A 46 4.25 -20.92 4.70
N ASP A 47 3.14 -21.57 5.05
CA ASP A 47 2.64 -21.74 6.43
C ASP A 47 1.92 -23.08 6.54
N GLY A 48 2.55 -24.07 7.18
CA GLY A 48 2.05 -25.44 7.23
C GLY A 48 1.84 -26.05 5.83
N SER A 49 0.60 -26.39 5.49
CA SER A 49 0.20 -26.90 4.17
C SER A 49 -0.04 -25.80 3.13
N PHE A 50 -0.22 -24.55 3.55
CA PHE A 50 -0.33 -23.43 2.63
C PHE A 50 1.04 -23.10 2.04
N GLN A 51 1.10 -22.97 0.72
CA GLN A 51 2.28 -22.53 -0.01
C GLN A 51 1.88 -21.77 -1.28
N THR A 52 2.65 -20.75 -1.62
CA THR A 52 2.57 -20.07 -2.90
C THR A 52 3.95 -19.73 -3.40
N LYS A 53 4.15 -19.72 -4.72
CA LYS A 53 5.42 -19.41 -5.36
C LYS A 53 5.21 -18.63 -6.67
N SER A 54 6.20 -17.82 -7.04
CA SER A 54 6.31 -17.21 -8.36
C SER A 54 7.79 -17.13 -8.77
N GLU A 55 8.04 -17.09 -10.08
CA GLU A 55 9.42 -17.06 -10.61
C GLU A 55 10.17 -15.79 -10.23
N ASN A 56 9.45 -14.68 -10.10
CA ASN A 56 10.01 -13.38 -9.77
C ASN A 56 9.47 -12.87 -8.43
N THR A 57 10.29 -12.11 -7.72
CA THR A 57 9.96 -11.51 -6.42
C THR A 57 9.55 -10.05 -6.53
N ILE A 58 9.13 -9.50 -5.39
CA ILE A 58 8.83 -8.09 -5.22
C ILE A 58 10.15 -7.30 -5.19
N MET A 59 10.21 -6.24 -6.00
CA MET A 59 11.39 -5.41 -6.19
C MET A 59 11.19 -4.02 -5.62
N PHE A 60 12.24 -3.45 -5.05
CA PHE A 60 12.29 -2.04 -4.67
C PHE A 60 13.57 -1.39 -5.21
N GLU A 61 13.47 -0.14 -5.66
CA GLU A 61 14.66 0.67 -5.94
C GLU A 61 15.35 1.04 -4.62
N LEU A 62 16.67 1.23 -4.64
CA LEU A 62 17.41 1.72 -3.48
C LEU A 62 16.87 3.10 -3.04
N SER A 63 16.73 3.30 -1.73
CA SER A 63 16.13 4.53 -1.19
C SER A 63 14.72 4.78 -1.73
N ASN A 64 13.97 3.72 -2.01
CA ASN A 64 12.57 3.78 -2.43
C ASN A 64 11.70 2.70 -1.76
N TRP A 65 10.49 3.09 -1.38
CA TRP A 65 9.50 2.23 -0.74
C TRP A 65 8.45 1.67 -1.70
N GLU A 66 8.25 2.28 -2.88
CA GLU A 66 7.21 1.85 -3.82
C GLU A 66 7.61 0.52 -4.49
N PRO A 67 6.81 -0.56 -4.34
CA PRO A 67 7.15 -1.86 -4.90
C PRO A 67 6.88 -1.92 -6.41
N THR A 68 7.76 -2.62 -7.12
CA THR A 68 7.45 -3.17 -8.44
C THR A 68 7.11 -4.65 -8.25
N ILE A 69 5.87 -5.03 -8.57
CA ILE A 69 5.36 -6.39 -8.33
C ILE A 69 5.05 -7.04 -9.68
N PRO A 70 5.76 -8.12 -10.07
CA PRO A 70 5.44 -8.89 -11.27
C PRO A 70 4.04 -9.49 -11.23
N MET A 71 3.43 -9.71 -12.40
CA MET A 71 2.04 -10.20 -12.49
C MET A 71 1.84 -11.58 -11.83
N GLN A 72 2.82 -12.49 -11.96
CA GLN A 72 2.77 -13.79 -11.26
C GLN A 72 2.81 -13.61 -9.73
N THR A 73 3.67 -12.73 -9.23
CA THR A 73 3.80 -12.43 -7.80
C THR A 73 2.53 -11.79 -7.23
N LEU A 74 1.80 -10.98 -8.02
CA LEU A 74 0.48 -10.47 -7.63
C LEU A 74 -0.52 -11.60 -7.37
N ALA A 75 -0.50 -12.69 -8.15
CA ALA A 75 -1.33 -13.85 -7.91
C ALA A 75 -0.97 -14.54 -6.59
N SER A 76 0.34 -14.64 -6.27
CA SER A 76 0.79 -15.16 -4.98
C SER A 76 0.36 -14.28 -3.80
N LEU A 77 0.45 -12.95 -3.92
CA LEU A 77 -0.07 -12.01 -2.91
C LEU A 77 -1.58 -12.17 -2.71
N LYS A 78 -2.34 -12.37 -3.79
CA LYS A 78 -3.78 -12.67 -3.70
C LYS A 78 -4.03 -13.97 -2.95
N SER A 79 -3.28 -15.04 -3.22
CA SER A 79 -3.39 -16.30 -2.47
C SER A 79 -3.08 -16.11 -0.97
N ILE A 80 -2.05 -15.34 -0.63
CA ILE A 80 -1.72 -14.98 0.77
C ILE A 80 -2.86 -14.23 1.44
N ALA A 81 -3.44 -13.25 0.75
CA ALA A 81 -4.55 -12.46 1.26
C ALA A 81 -5.78 -13.32 1.57
N LEU A 82 -6.16 -14.20 0.65
CA LEU A 82 -7.28 -15.13 0.81
C LEU A 82 -7.02 -16.16 1.91
N TYR A 83 -5.79 -16.68 2.01
CA TYR A 83 -5.40 -17.57 3.10
C TYR A 83 -5.57 -16.90 4.47
N LEU A 84 -5.08 -15.66 4.61
CA LEU A 84 -5.21 -14.90 5.86
C LEU A 84 -6.68 -14.59 6.18
N ALA A 85 -7.50 -14.24 5.18
CA ALA A 85 -8.93 -13.97 5.34
C ALA A 85 -9.69 -15.19 5.89
N ASN A 86 -9.40 -16.38 5.34
CA ASN A 86 -10.06 -17.63 5.72
C ASN A 86 -9.50 -18.27 7.00
N SER A 87 -8.35 -17.80 7.49
CA SER A 87 -7.76 -18.28 8.73
C SER A 87 -8.37 -17.58 9.96
N GLN A 88 -8.78 -18.32 10.99
CA GLN A 88 -9.31 -17.70 12.21
C GLN A 88 -8.21 -17.23 13.17
N LYS A 89 -7.09 -17.96 13.23
CA LYS A 89 -6.03 -17.76 14.23
C LYS A 89 -4.74 -17.20 13.67
N LYS A 90 -4.57 -17.05 12.35
CA LYS A 90 -3.28 -16.59 11.82
C LYS A 90 -3.19 -15.07 11.82
N VAL A 91 -2.00 -14.59 12.15
CA VAL A 91 -1.56 -13.21 12.04
C VAL A 91 -0.34 -13.20 11.13
N LEU A 92 -0.34 -12.34 10.12
CA LEU A 92 0.80 -12.16 9.23
C LEU A 92 1.66 -11.01 9.75
N ILE A 93 2.96 -11.26 9.91
CA ILE A 93 3.99 -10.24 10.10
C ILE A 93 4.62 -9.96 8.74
N LEU A 94 4.62 -8.70 8.35
CA LEU A 94 5.41 -8.18 7.24
C LEU A 94 6.59 -7.41 7.81
N LYS A 95 7.80 -7.94 7.63
CA LYS A 95 9.03 -7.31 8.12
C LYS A 95 9.77 -6.69 6.95
N GLY A 96 9.79 -5.37 6.87
CA GLY A 96 10.46 -4.65 5.79
C GLY A 96 11.92 -4.35 6.12
N ARG A 97 12.82 -4.66 5.20
CA ARG A 97 14.27 -4.44 5.38
C ARG A 97 14.67 -3.06 4.87
N PHE A 98 15.59 -2.39 5.55
CA PHE A 98 16.16 -1.11 5.12
C PHE A 98 17.63 -0.95 5.51
N GLY A 99 18.39 -0.22 4.70
CA GLY A 99 19.77 0.12 5.01
C GLY A 99 19.86 1.29 6.00
N THR A 100 20.82 1.28 6.93
CA THR A 100 21.06 2.43 7.83
C THR A 100 21.61 3.65 7.08
N THR A 101 22.29 3.42 5.97
CA THR A 101 22.81 4.44 5.04
C THR A 101 21.81 4.87 3.98
N GLU A 102 20.63 4.24 3.95
CA GLU A 102 19.59 4.51 2.96
C GLU A 102 18.92 5.87 3.22
N THR A 103 18.66 6.64 2.15
CA THR A 103 17.88 7.87 2.30
C THR A 103 16.40 7.52 2.49
N ASN A 104 15.83 7.84 3.65
CA ASN A 104 14.40 7.67 3.89
C ASN A 104 13.61 8.64 3.01
N ASN A 105 12.85 8.09 2.08
CA ASN A 105 12.11 8.84 1.07
C ASN A 105 10.58 8.73 1.26
N SER A 106 10.17 8.31 2.47
CA SER A 106 8.80 8.06 2.88
C SER A 106 8.38 8.96 4.05
N ASP A 107 7.07 9.08 4.29
CA ASP A 107 6.51 9.74 5.48
C ASP A 107 6.60 8.83 6.74
N PHE A 108 7.19 7.63 6.62
CA PHE A 108 7.32 6.64 7.69
C PHE A 108 8.66 6.82 8.42
N ALA A 109 8.83 6.18 9.58
CA ALA A 109 10.08 6.27 10.33
C ALA A 109 11.31 5.78 9.54
N ASN A 110 11.14 4.79 8.65
CA ASN A 110 12.15 4.30 7.72
C ASN A 110 11.50 3.66 6.48
N ASN A 111 12.31 3.43 5.44
CA ASN A 111 11.83 2.81 4.20
C ASN A 111 11.37 1.36 4.40
N GLY A 112 11.86 0.63 5.41
CA GLY A 112 11.45 -0.74 5.70
C GLY A 112 9.97 -0.81 6.10
N ILE A 113 9.53 0.02 7.05
CA ILE A 113 8.11 0.14 7.42
C ILE A 113 7.27 0.55 6.21
N ALA A 114 7.75 1.50 5.41
CA ALA A 114 7.05 1.94 4.21
C ALA A 114 6.90 0.82 3.16
N ARG A 115 7.94 0.00 2.93
CA ARG A 115 7.86 -1.18 2.05
C ARG A 115 6.82 -2.17 2.55
N ALA A 116 6.88 -2.52 3.84
CA ALA A 116 5.94 -3.45 4.46
C ALA A 116 4.49 -2.93 4.42
N GLU A 117 4.25 -1.65 4.67
CA GLU A 117 2.91 -1.04 4.54
C GLU A 117 2.42 -1.02 3.08
N ALA A 118 3.31 -0.84 2.10
CA ALA A 118 2.93 -0.92 0.68
C ALA A 118 2.43 -2.32 0.34
N ILE A 119 3.12 -3.37 0.81
CA ILE A 119 2.69 -4.76 0.63
C ILE A 119 1.41 -5.06 1.40
N LYS A 120 1.28 -4.60 2.65
CA LYS A 120 0.03 -4.68 3.42
C LYS A 120 -1.13 -4.08 2.63
N SER A 121 -0.93 -2.91 2.03
CA SER A 121 -1.93 -2.22 1.22
C SER A 121 -2.43 -3.10 0.07
N GLU A 122 -1.53 -3.80 -0.63
CA GLU A 122 -1.87 -4.73 -1.70
C GLU A 122 -2.63 -5.95 -1.18
N LEU A 123 -2.18 -6.57 -0.09
CA LEU A 123 -2.89 -7.71 0.51
C LEU A 123 -4.32 -7.35 0.91
N VAL A 124 -4.51 -6.17 1.52
CA VAL A 124 -5.84 -5.65 1.87
C VAL A 124 -6.69 -5.39 0.61
N THR A 125 -6.09 -4.97 -0.51
CA THR A 125 -6.82 -4.88 -1.80
C THR A 125 -7.40 -6.23 -2.20
N TYR A 126 -6.67 -7.31 -1.94
CA TYR A 126 -7.08 -8.67 -2.25
C TYR A 126 -7.92 -9.35 -1.17
N GLY A 127 -8.39 -8.60 -0.16
CA GLY A 127 -9.33 -9.08 0.85
C GLY A 127 -8.71 -9.54 2.16
N ALA A 128 -7.41 -9.32 2.37
CA ALA A 128 -6.79 -9.62 3.65
C ALA A 128 -7.33 -8.68 4.76
N PRO A 129 -7.71 -9.20 5.95
CA PRO A 129 -8.13 -8.35 7.06
C PRO A 129 -6.95 -7.54 7.63
N ALA A 130 -7.05 -6.22 7.63
CA ALA A 130 -5.93 -5.32 7.94
C ALA A 130 -5.43 -5.46 9.39
N GLU A 131 -6.32 -5.83 10.31
CA GLU A 131 -6.06 -6.10 11.72
C GLU A 131 -5.28 -7.41 11.97
N LYS A 132 -5.27 -8.32 10.99
CA LYS A 132 -4.47 -9.54 11.03
C LYS A 132 -3.07 -9.37 10.45
N ILE A 133 -2.69 -8.16 10.02
CA ILE A 133 -1.37 -7.88 9.45
C ILE A 133 -0.61 -6.89 10.34
N LYS A 134 0.49 -7.35 10.94
CA LYS A 134 1.45 -6.55 11.69
C LYS A 134 2.62 -6.15 10.79
N ILE A 135 3.16 -4.96 11.04
CA ILE A 135 4.32 -4.44 10.31
C ILE A 135 5.49 -4.29 11.28
N GLU A 136 6.63 -4.80 10.85
CA GLU A 136 7.92 -4.64 11.50
C GLU A 136 8.93 -4.11 10.49
N ALA A 137 10.07 -3.65 10.98
CA ALA A 137 11.20 -3.31 10.12
C ALA A 137 12.49 -3.87 10.71
N ASP A 138 13.41 -4.21 9.82
CA ASP A 138 14.74 -4.71 10.16
C ASP A 138 15.81 -3.86 9.47
N SER A 139 16.77 -3.41 10.26
CA SER A 139 17.84 -2.54 9.78
C SER A 139 19.09 -3.36 9.50
N VAL A 140 19.70 -3.13 8.34
CA VAL A 140 21.01 -3.68 7.97
C VAL A 140 21.99 -2.54 7.68
N GLU A 141 23.28 -2.73 7.92
CA GLU A 141 24.29 -1.70 7.64
C GLU A 141 24.30 -1.31 6.14
N GLN A 142 24.32 -2.33 5.29
CA GLN A 142 24.22 -2.19 3.85
C GLN A 142 23.19 -3.19 3.31
N ILE A 143 22.23 -2.68 2.54
CA ILE A 143 21.23 -3.54 1.91
C ILE A 143 21.81 -4.18 0.65
N GLU A 144 21.65 -5.49 0.54
CA GLU A 144 22.10 -6.23 -0.64
C GLU A 144 21.24 -5.84 -1.84
N LEU A 145 21.92 -5.58 -2.96
CA LEU A 145 21.28 -5.29 -4.24
C LEU A 145 21.56 -6.43 -5.21
N VAL A 146 20.49 -7.00 -5.75
CA VAL A 146 20.56 -7.98 -6.84
C VAL A 146 20.04 -7.28 -8.08
N CYS A 147 20.90 -7.18 -9.10
CA CYS A 147 20.63 -6.45 -10.34
C CYS A 147 20.20 -4.99 -10.11
N GLY A 148 20.89 -4.31 -9.18
CA GLY A 148 20.66 -2.90 -8.84
C GLY A 148 19.39 -2.65 -8.02
N LYS A 149 18.64 -3.68 -7.66
CA LYS A 149 17.39 -3.57 -6.90
C LYS A 149 17.44 -4.36 -5.61
N ILE A 150 16.61 -3.95 -4.66
CA ILE A 150 16.35 -4.69 -3.44
C ILE A 150 15.33 -5.76 -3.78
N MET A 151 15.81 -7.01 -3.83
CA MET A 151 14.99 -8.21 -3.98
C MET A 151 14.60 -8.72 -2.58
N ASN A 152 13.38 -9.22 -2.40
CA ASN A 152 12.89 -9.68 -1.09
C ASN A 152 12.97 -8.60 0.01
N GLY A 153 12.67 -7.34 -0.34
CA GLY A 153 12.72 -6.23 0.63
C GLY A 153 11.68 -6.30 1.76
N VAL A 154 10.77 -7.29 1.74
CA VAL A 154 9.76 -7.55 2.76
C VAL A 154 9.63 -9.05 2.98
N ASP A 155 9.86 -9.48 4.21
CA ASP A 155 9.68 -10.86 4.65
C ASP A 155 8.26 -11.10 5.15
N PHE A 156 7.76 -12.32 4.92
CA PHE A 156 6.42 -12.77 5.29
C PHE A 156 6.54 -13.87 6.34
N SER A 157 5.91 -13.69 7.50
CA SER A 157 5.92 -14.71 8.56
C SER A 157 4.55 -14.82 9.23
N PHE A 158 4.03 -16.03 9.38
CA PHE A 158 2.76 -16.27 10.04
C PHE A 158 2.97 -16.66 11.50
N LEU A 159 2.18 -16.07 12.39
CA LEU A 159 2.06 -16.45 13.78
C LEU A 159 0.65 -16.93 14.10
N GLU A 160 0.54 -17.82 15.07
CA GLU A 160 -0.75 -18.14 15.68
C GLU A 160 -1.09 -17.10 16.75
N LYS A 161 -2.34 -16.62 16.71
CA LYS A 161 -2.89 -15.74 17.72
C LYS A 161 -2.95 -16.53 19.01
N GLN A 162 -2.02 -16.26 19.93
CA GLN A 162 -2.06 -16.80 21.28
C GLN A 162 -3.40 -16.41 21.91
N GLN A 163 -4.13 -17.39 22.46
CA GLN A 163 -5.28 -17.09 23.32
C GLN A 163 -4.79 -16.30 24.53
N PRO A 164 -5.55 -15.31 25.04
CA PRO A 164 -5.25 -14.73 26.33
C PRO A 164 -5.26 -15.86 27.37
N ILE A 165 -4.13 -16.05 28.04
CA ILE A 165 -4.00 -16.96 29.17
C ILE A 165 -4.92 -16.41 30.25
N ALA A 166 -5.97 -17.16 30.60
CA ALA A 166 -6.74 -16.88 31.80
C ALA A 166 -5.77 -16.92 32.99
N GLN A 167 -5.56 -15.76 33.62
CA GLN A 167 -4.79 -15.67 34.87
C GLN A 167 -5.58 -16.40 35.96
N ASN A 168 -5.31 -17.68 36.15
CA ASN A 168 -5.60 -18.36 37.41
C ASN A 168 -4.51 -17.93 38.41
N THR A 169 -4.72 -16.78 39.03
CA THR A 169 -4.00 -16.43 40.25
C THR A 169 -4.70 -17.15 41.40
N ALA A 170 -4.15 -18.29 41.81
CA ALA A 170 -4.45 -18.88 43.10
C ALA A 170 -3.84 -17.96 44.17
N THR A 171 -4.68 -17.19 44.86
CA THR A 171 -4.32 -16.48 46.09
C THR A 171 -4.87 -17.24 47.27
N THR A 172 -3.96 -17.82 48.05
CA THR A 172 -4.17 -18.32 49.40
C THR A 172 -4.51 -17.16 50.33
N THR A 173 -5.75 -17.11 50.83
CA THR A 173 -6.11 -16.46 52.10
C THR A 173 -7.36 -17.12 52.68
N THR A 174 -7.20 -17.74 53.84
CA THR A 174 -8.26 -18.26 54.74
C THR A 174 -8.77 -17.12 55.67
N PRO A 175 -9.83 -17.30 56.49
CA PRO A 175 -11.22 -16.95 56.19
C PRO A 175 -11.79 -15.86 57.12
N LYS A 176 -12.91 -15.22 56.73
CA LYS A 176 -13.83 -14.58 57.69
C LYS A 176 -15.29 -14.75 57.26
N LYS A 177 -16.09 -14.99 58.30
CA LYS A 177 -17.45 -15.53 58.43
C LYS A 177 -18.58 -14.55 58.07
N GLU A 178 -19.76 -15.14 57.81
CA GLU A 178 -21.15 -14.60 57.96
C GLU A 178 -21.56 -13.48 56.98
N ASP A 179 -22.75 -13.44 56.38
CA ASP A 179 -24.06 -14.02 56.72
C ASP A 179 -24.97 -14.14 55.46
N ALA A 180 -26.08 -14.84 55.63
CA ALA A 180 -27.19 -15.21 54.74
C ALA A 180 -27.74 -14.07 53.83
N THR A 181 -28.47 -14.29 52.73
CA THR A 181 -29.76 -15.01 52.66
C THR A 181 -30.25 -15.13 51.20
N GLN A 182 -31.01 -16.20 50.99
CA GLN A 182 -31.77 -16.68 49.83
C GLN A 182 -32.62 -15.66 49.05
N LYS A 183 -32.82 -15.85 47.73
CA LYS A 183 -34.06 -16.42 47.15
C LYS A 183 -34.08 -16.45 45.61
N ASN A 184 -34.46 -17.63 45.09
CA ASN A 184 -35.14 -17.96 43.82
C ASN A 184 -36.29 -16.97 43.51
N GLU A 185 -36.87 -16.78 42.32
CA GLU A 185 -37.19 -17.69 41.22
C GLU A 185 -37.76 -16.86 40.03
N HIS A 186 -37.47 -17.29 38.80
CA HIS A 186 -38.42 -17.53 37.70
C HIS A 186 -39.50 -16.49 37.31
N SER A 187 -39.60 -16.11 36.02
CA SER A 187 -40.78 -16.42 35.17
C SER A 187 -40.71 -15.80 33.76
N THR A 188 -40.93 -16.69 32.78
CA THR A 188 -41.64 -16.58 31.49
C THR A 188 -41.51 -15.39 30.52
N ALA A 189 -41.02 -15.77 29.33
CA ALA A 189 -41.62 -15.61 28.00
C ALA A 189 -42.74 -14.58 27.78
N SER A 190 -42.57 -13.77 26.74
CA SER A 190 -43.64 -13.49 25.78
C SER A 190 -43.08 -13.16 24.40
N THR A 191 -43.41 -14.05 23.48
CA THR A 191 -43.38 -13.90 22.03
C THR A 191 -44.21 -12.68 21.62
N THR A 192 -43.69 -11.85 20.73
CA THR A 192 -44.52 -10.99 19.89
C THR A 192 -44.03 -11.08 18.46
N THR A 193 -44.83 -11.79 17.67
CA THR A 193 -44.83 -11.82 16.22
C THR A 193 -45.15 -10.43 15.70
N VAL A 194 -44.28 -9.85 14.88
CA VAL A 194 -44.65 -8.77 13.96
C VAL A 194 -44.14 -9.16 12.57
N THR A 195 -45.08 -9.66 11.78
CA THR A 195 -44.99 -9.75 10.33
C THR A 195 -45.13 -8.34 9.77
N THR A 196 -44.08 -7.81 9.13
CA THR A 196 -44.25 -6.71 8.18
C THR A 196 -43.36 -6.93 6.97
N SER A 197 -44.04 -7.42 5.94
CA SER A 197 -43.83 -7.26 4.50
C SER A 197 -42.74 -6.29 4.04
N THR A 198 -41.93 -6.83 3.13
CA THR A 198 -41.18 -6.16 2.08
C THR A 198 -41.83 -4.88 1.57
N ASN A 199 -41.10 -3.77 1.64
CA ASN A 199 -41.13 -2.72 0.62
C ASN A 199 -39.72 -2.16 0.46
N THR A 200 -39.13 -2.46 -0.69
CA THR A 200 -37.87 -1.87 -1.16
C THR A 200 -38.19 -0.48 -1.70
N GLU A 201 -38.39 0.49 -0.79
CA GLU A 201 -38.42 1.90 -1.18
C GLU A 201 -36.99 2.38 -1.40
N THR A 202 -36.65 2.57 -2.66
CA THR A 202 -35.48 3.34 -3.08
C THR A 202 -35.62 4.78 -2.57
N VAL A 203 -35.10 5.07 -1.38
CA VAL A 203 -34.87 6.44 -0.94
C VAL A 203 -33.84 7.05 -1.89
N ALA A 204 -34.32 7.80 -2.88
CA ALA A 204 -33.49 8.65 -3.71
C ALA A 204 -32.99 9.79 -2.83
N THR A 205 -31.89 9.56 -2.12
CA THR A 205 -31.12 10.62 -1.50
C THR A 205 -30.71 11.60 -2.60
N ASP A 206 -31.16 12.86 -2.50
CA ASP A 206 -30.74 13.98 -3.36
C ASP A 206 -29.25 14.24 -3.11
N PHE A 207 -28.40 13.44 -3.77
CA PHE A 207 -26.97 13.56 -3.64
C PHE A 207 -26.49 14.84 -4.32
N ARG A 208 -26.04 15.80 -3.51
CA ARG A 208 -25.39 17.01 -3.99
C ARG A 208 -23.89 16.92 -3.76
N PRO A 209 -23.07 16.86 -4.82
CA PRO A 209 -21.63 16.77 -4.63
C PRO A 209 -21.08 18.05 -3.99
N LYS A 210 -20.36 17.90 -2.87
CA LYS A 210 -19.58 19.00 -2.28
C LYS A 210 -18.60 19.54 -3.32
N LYS A 211 -18.41 20.88 -3.38
CA LYS A 211 -17.43 21.54 -4.27
C LYS A 211 -16.02 20.95 -4.11
N LYS A 212 -15.67 20.64 -2.87
CA LYS A 212 -14.46 19.93 -2.47
C LYS A 212 -14.80 18.97 -1.34
N PHE A 213 -14.49 17.69 -1.50
CA PHE A 213 -14.60 16.68 -0.45
C PHE A 213 -13.18 16.26 -0.05
N ILE A 214 -12.92 16.10 1.25
CA ILE A 214 -11.57 15.81 1.75
C ILE A 214 -11.56 14.44 2.40
N VAL A 215 -10.61 13.61 2.00
CA VAL A 215 -10.34 12.31 2.63
C VAL A 215 -9.00 12.40 3.36
N PHE A 216 -9.01 12.16 4.67
CA PHE A 216 -7.81 12.20 5.50
C PHE A 216 -7.12 10.85 5.58
N TYR A 217 -5.80 10.88 5.80
CA TYR A 217 -4.96 9.69 5.92
C TYR A 217 -4.29 9.67 7.29
N ARG A 218 -4.42 8.53 7.98
CA ARG A 218 -3.66 8.28 9.20
C ARG A 218 -2.16 8.23 8.89
N GLU A 219 -1.37 8.47 9.93
CA GLU A 219 0.08 8.28 9.84
C GLU A 219 0.39 6.82 9.51
N ASN A 220 1.45 6.60 8.74
CA ASN A 220 1.90 5.27 8.33
C ASN A 220 0.83 4.43 7.60
N ARG A 221 -0.01 5.07 6.77
CA ARG A 221 -1.03 4.39 5.97
C ARG A 221 -1.06 4.92 4.53
N PHE A 222 -1.06 4.00 3.57
CA PHE A 222 -1.18 4.34 2.14
C PHE A 222 -2.62 4.39 1.63
N LYS A 223 -3.55 3.74 2.33
CA LYS A 223 -4.98 3.75 2.03
C LYS A 223 -5.73 4.59 3.06
N PRO A 224 -6.79 5.30 2.63
CA PRO A 224 -7.66 5.98 3.56
C PRO A 224 -8.53 4.95 4.30
N GLU A 225 -8.91 5.27 5.53
CA GLU A 225 -10.03 4.61 6.19
C GLU A 225 -11.32 5.14 5.58
N VAL A 226 -12.26 4.23 5.30
CA VAL A 226 -13.57 4.57 4.74
C VAL A 226 -14.58 4.34 5.84
N ASP A 227 -14.98 5.43 6.49
CA ASP A 227 -16.09 5.44 7.44
C ASP A 227 -17.45 5.52 6.71
N GLU A 228 -18.54 5.54 7.47
CA GLU A 228 -19.90 5.58 6.94
C GLU A 228 -20.19 6.87 6.13
N GLU A 229 -19.63 8.02 6.52
CA GLU A 229 -19.80 9.27 5.76
C GLU A 229 -19.12 9.17 4.39
N ILE A 230 -17.85 8.71 4.39
CA ILE A 230 -17.07 8.55 3.17
C ILE A 230 -17.72 7.51 2.24
N ASP A 231 -18.16 6.38 2.78
CA ASP A 231 -18.84 5.32 2.04
C ASP A 231 -20.13 5.85 1.37
N THR A 232 -20.97 6.53 2.14
CA THR A 232 -22.21 7.14 1.65
C THR A 232 -21.93 8.17 0.55
N TYR A 233 -20.92 9.02 0.75
CA TYR A 233 -20.51 10.00 -0.25
C TYR A 233 -20.00 9.34 -1.53
N PHE A 234 -19.20 8.27 -1.46
CA PHE A 234 -18.68 7.58 -2.64
C PHE A 234 -19.77 6.84 -3.42
N LYS A 235 -20.73 6.21 -2.75
CA LYS A 235 -21.92 5.61 -3.39
C LYS A 235 -22.72 6.66 -4.15
N GLY A 236 -22.99 7.81 -3.51
CA GLY A 236 -23.68 8.94 -4.14
C GLY A 236 -22.90 9.52 -5.33
N LEU A 237 -21.58 9.68 -5.19
CA LEU A 237 -20.69 10.19 -6.23
C LEU A 237 -20.67 9.27 -7.46
N SER A 238 -20.64 7.95 -7.25
CA SER A 238 -20.74 6.96 -8.32
C SER A 238 -22.06 7.09 -9.09
N LYS A 239 -23.19 7.18 -8.39
CA LYS A 239 -24.52 7.39 -9.01
C LYS A 239 -24.58 8.71 -9.79
N TYR A 240 -24.08 9.80 -9.21
CA TYR A 240 -24.04 11.11 -9.84
C TYR A 240 -23.23 11.13 -11.14
N LEU A 241 -22.04 10.51 -11.16
CA LEU A 241 -21.19 10.47 -12.35
C LEU A 241 -21.77 9.62 -13.48
N LYS A 242 -22.62 8.62 -13.17
CA LYS A 242 -23.35 7.84 -14.17
C LYS A 242 -24.38 8.70 -14.91
N THR A 243 -25.12 9.55 -14.21
CA THR A 243 -26.13 10.43 -14.81
C THR A 243 -25.54 11.72 -15.41
N HIS A 244 -24.29 12.09 -15.07
CA HIS A 244 -23.65 13.29 -15.59
C HIS A 244 -22.33 13.01 -16.32
N PRO A 245 -22.37 12.54 -17.59
CA PRO A 245 -21.19 12.08 -18.33
C PRO A 245 -20.17 13.18 -18.67
N ARG A 246 -20.56 14.47 -18.57
CA ARG A 246 -19.69 15.63 -18.84
C ARG A 246 -18.71 15.96 -17.70
N TYR A 247 -18.84 15.33 -16.54
CA TYR A 247 -17.95 15.58 -15.40
C TYR A 247 -16.95 14.45 -15.19
N ARG A 248 -15.83 14.76 -14.55
CA ARG A 248 -14.83 13.81 -14.04
C ARG A 248 -14.32 14.28 -12.68
N LEU A 249 -13.61 13.41 -11.98
CA LEU A 249 -12.99 13.72 -10.70
C LEU A 249 -11.54 14.18 -10.90
N LEU A 250 -11.14 15.17 -10.12
CA LEU A 250 -9.76 15.52 -9.86
C LEU A 250 -9.44 15.17 -8.40
N LEU A 251 -8.48 14.27 -8.21
CA LEU A 251 -7.95 13.88 -6.91
C LEU A 251 -6.59 14.53 -6.71
N VAL A 252 -6.48 15.47 -5.78
CA VAL A 252 -5.22 16.16 -5.46
C VAL A 252 -4.71 15.67 -4.12
N GLY A 253 -3.59 14.95 -4.10
CA GLY A 253 -3.00 14.45 -2.86
C GLY A 253 -2.00 15.41 -2.24
N HIS A 254 -2.02 15.45 -0.91
CA HIS A 254 -1.19 16.28 -0.06
C HIS A 254 -0.43 15.43 0.97
N THR A 255 0.66 15.98 1.47
CA THR A 255 1.50 15.36 2.50
C THR A 255 1.70 16.33 3.67
N ASP A 256 2.13 15.81 4.81
CA ASP A 256 2.81 16.64 5.80
C ASP A 256 4.26 16.93 5.33
N ASN A 257 5.09 17.47 6.22
CA ASN A 257 6.47 17.84 5.90
C ASN A 257 7.51 16.79 6.32
N LYS A 258 7.11 15.57 6.70
CA LYS A 258 8.06 14.51 7.06
C LYS A 258 8.67 13.87 5.82
N GLY A 259 9.95 13.55 5.88
CA GLY A 259 10.69 12.93 4.78
C GLY A 259 11.31 13.96 3.83
N SER A 260 11.77 13.47 2.67
CA SER A 260 12.44 14.30 1.67
C SER A 260 11.44 15.13 0.85
N LYS A 261 11.65 16.44 0.81
CA LYS A 261 10.79 17.42 0.10
C LYS A 261 10.57 17.07 -1.36
N ASP A 262 11.59 16.56 -2.05
CA ASP A 262 11.54 16.19 -3.47
C ASP A 262 10.59 15.01 -3.73
N LYS A 263 10.22 14.28 -2.69
CA LYS A 263 9.39 13.08 -2.75
C LYS A 263 7.96 13.33 -2.31
N HIS A 264 7.68 14.42 -1.60
CA HIS A 264 6.33 14.77 -1.15
C HIS A 264 5.33 14.86 -2.32
N PHE A 265 5.76 15.37 -3.47
CA PHE A 265 4.90 15.41 -4.66
C PHE A 265 4.52 14.00 -5.13
N ASN A 266 5.50 13.10 -5.23
CA ASN A 266 5.25 11.72 -5.63
C ASN A 266 4.39 10.97 -4.60
N PHE A 267 4.61 11.23 -3.30
CA PHE A 267 3.83 10.62 -2.24
C PHE A 267 2.37 11.09 -2.25
N GLY A 268 2.13 12.39 -2.38
CA GLY A 268 0.77 12.91 -2.53
C GLY A 268 0.11 12.34 -3.79
N LYS A 269 0.85 12.22 -4.90
CA LYS A 269 0.35 11.60 -6.14
C LYS A 269 0.00 10.12 -5.93
N TYR A 270 0.80 9.40 -5.15
CA TYR A 270 0.53 8.02 -4.78
C TYR A 270 -0.72 7.89 -3.91
N ARG A 271 -0.90 8.72 -2.86
CA ARG A 271 -2.14 8.77 -2.07
C ARG A 271 -3.36 8.98 -2.97
N ALA A 272 -3.27 9.93 -3.92
CA ALA A 272 -4.34 10.17 -4.89
C ALA A 272 -4.62 8.96 -5.80
N ARG A 273 -3.59 8.21 -6.21
CA ARG A 273 -3.76 6.93 -6.96
C ARG A 273 -4.44 5.87 -6.10
N LYS A 274 -4.07 5.74 -4.82
CA LYS A 274 -4.72 4.79 -3.91
C LYS A 274 -6.18 5.15 -3.65
N LEU A 275 -6.51 6.43 -3.50
CA LEU A 275 -7.92 6.85 -3.45
C LEU A 275 -8.67 6.56 -4.75
N ARG A 276 -8.03 6.79 -5.91
CA ARG A 276 -8.61 6.40 -7.21
C ARG A 276 -8.96 4.92 -7.20
N ASP A 277 -8.05 4.05 -6.78
CA ASP A 277 -8.27 2.60 -6.79
C ASP A 277 -9.43 2.20 -5.87
N VAL A 278 -9.60 2.88 -4.72
CA VAL A 278 -10.81 2.75 -3.88
C VAL A 278 -12.04 3.19 -4.67
N LEU A 279 -12.04 4.36 -5.31
CA LEU A 279 -13.19 4.83 -6.09
C LEU A 279 -13.54 3.91 -7.29
N LEU A 280 -12.57 3.17 -7.84
CA LEU A 280 -12.84 2.15 -8.86
C LEU A 280 -13.70 1.01 -8.29
N SER A 281 -13.50 0.61 -7.03
CA SER A 281 -14.33 -0.43 -6.39
C SER A 281 -15.77 0.03 -6.15
N TYR A 282 -16.04 1.34 -6.16
CA TYR A 282 -17.39 1.94 -6.16
C TYR A 282 -18.00 2.04 -7.57
N GLY A 283 -17.33 1.52 -8.60
CA GLY A 283 -17.81 1.50 -9.98
C GLY A 283 -17.58 2.80 -10.75
N ILE A 284 -16.72 3.71 -10.26
CA ILE A 284 -16.32 4.91 -11.01
C ILE A 284 -15.23 4.51 -11.99
N GLU A 285 -15.44 4.76 -13.28
CA GLU A 285 -14.49 4.35 -14.31
C GLU A 285 -13.15 5.10 -14.20
N LYS A 286 -12.03 4.41 -14.43
CA LYS A 286 -10.68 5.00 -14.40
C LYS A 286 -10.54 6.26 -15.27
N ARG A 287 -11.17 6.28 -16.45
CA ARG A 287 -11.17 7.44 -17.36
C ARG A 287 -11.92 8.67 -16.83
N ARG A 288 -12.71 8.50 -15.77
CA ARG A 288 -13.43 9.57 -15.07
C ARG A 288 -12.65 10.13 -13.89
N ILE A 289 -11.39 9.71 -13.68
CA ILE A 289 -10.58 10.14 -12.53
C ILE A 289 -9.22 10.63 -13.03
N LYS A 290 -8.87 11.88 -12.71
CA LYS A 290 -7.54 12.46 -12.86
C LYS A 290 -6.89 12.55 -11.48
N THR A 291 -5.61 12.19 -11.37
CA THR A 291 -4.83 12.33 -10.14
C THR A 291 -3.73 13.37 -10.32
N ASP A 292 -3.49 14.16 -9.27
CA ASP A 292 -2.44 15.18 -9.18
C ASP A 292 -1.93 15.27 -7.73
N SER A 293 -0.91 16.09 -7.48
CA SER A 293 -0.41 16.35 -6.14
C SER A 293 0.02 17.79 -5.93
N LYS A 294 -0.03 18.23 -4.66
CA LYS A 294 0.65 19.44 -4.20
C LYS A 294 1.75 19.14 -3.17
N GLY A 295 2.03 17.87 -2.89
CA GLY A 295 2.93 17.47 -1.80
C GLY A 295 2.62 18.22 -0.50
N SER A 296 3.66 18.74 0.13
CA SER A 296 3.57 19.55 1.36
C SER A 296 3.37 21.05 1.12
N SER A 297 3.22 21.50 -0.13
CA SER A 297 3.24 22.94 -0.49
C SER A 297 1.96 23.71 -0.13
N LYS A 298 0.88 22.99 0.21
CA LYS A 298 -0.43 23.57 0.57
C LYS A 298 -0.96 22.94 1.86
N PRO A 299 -0.34 23.24 3.02
CA PRO A 299 -0.80 22.72 4.31
C PRO A 299 -2.15 23.34 4.69
N LEU A 300 -3.02 22.55 5.34
CA LEU A 300 -4.24 23.04 6.02
C LEU A 300 -4.00 23.23 7.53
N GLY A 301 -2.97 22.61 8.09
CA GLY A 301 -2.63 22.73 9.51
C GLY A 301 -1.13 22.88 9.72
N SER A 302 -0.74 23.25 10.94
CA SER A 302 0.66 23.36 11.33
C SER A 302 1.36 22.02 11.25
N ASN A 303 2.52 21.97 10.58
CA ASN A 303 3.35 20.77 10.54
C ASN A 303 4.07 20.48 11.86
N SER A 304 4.11 21.44 12.79
CA SER A 304 4.72 21.27 14.10
C SER A 304 3.89 20.38 15.03
N THR A 305 2.56 20.33 14.83
CA THR A 305 1.63 19.55 15.66
C THR A 305 1.21 18.24 15.00
N PRO A 306 1.04 17.12 15.73
CA PRO A 306 0.47 15.88 15.19
C PRO A 306 -0.88 16.08 14.47
N GLU A 307 -1.76 16.90 15.04
CA GLU A 307 -3.10 17.19 14.53
C GLU A 307 -3.04 17.95 13.21
N GLY A 308 -2.17 18.95 13.13
CA GLY A 308 -1.96 19.69 11.89
C GLY A 308 -1.31 18.84 10.79
N ARG A 309 -0.38 17.95 11.13
CA ARG A 309 0.16 16.95 10.17
C ARG A 309 -0.92 16.00 9.67
N PHE A 310 -1.83 15.54 10.54
CA PHE A 310 -2.97 14.74 10.13
C PHE A 310 -3.87 15.46 9.11
N LYS A 311 -4.18 16.75 9.35
CA LYS A 311 -4.92 17.58 8.37
C LYS A 311 -4.18 17.75 7.04
N ASN A 312 -2.84 17.72 7.06
CA ASN A 312 -2.01 17.85 5.86
C ASN A 312 -1.98 16.57 5.02
N ARG A 313 -2.03 15.39 5.65
CA ARG A 313 -2.12 14.09 4.98
C ARG A 313 -3.55 13.85 4.49
N ARG A 314 -3.86 14.31 3.29
CA ARG A 314 -5.20 14.24 2.71
C ARG A 314 -5.20 14.09 1.20
N VAL A 315 -6.36 13.73 0.65
CA VAL A 315 -6.67 13.89 -0.76
C VAL A 315 -7.93 14.72 -0.90
N GLU A 316 -7.87 15.75 -1.74
CA GLU A 316 -9.01 16.60 -2.09
C GLU A 316 -9.67 16.06 -3.37
N ILE A 317 -10.96 15.79 -3.31
CA ILE A 317 -11.79 15.37 -4.44
C ILE A 317 -12.54 16.59 -4.95
N SER A 318 -12.41 16.89 -6.24
CA SER A 318 -13.17 17.95 -6.91
C SER A 318 -13.84 17.40 -8.18
N ILE A 319 -15.06 17.83 -8.45
CA ILE A 319 -15.74 17.54 -9.71
C ILE A 319 -15.37 18.64 -10.71
N ILE A 320 -14.83 18.23 -11.87
CA ILE A 320 -14.45 19.13 -12.95
C ILE A 320 -15.17 18.73 -14.24
N LYS A 321 -15.41 19.70 -15.12
CA LYS A 321 -15.87 19.39 -16.48
C LYS A 321 -14.77 18.63 -17.23
N ARG A 322 -15.18 17.70 -18.09
CA ARG A 322 -14.26 16.94 -18.94
C ARG A 322 -13.43 17.87 -19.81
#